data_AF-A0A8X8VUG4-F1
#
_entry.id   AF-A0A8X8VUG4-F1
#
_cell.length_a   1.000
_cell.length_b   1.000
_cell.length_c   1.000
_cell.angle_alpha   90.00
_cell.angle_beta   90.00
_cell.angle_gamma   90.00
#
_symmetry.space_group_name_H-M   'P 1'
#
loop_
_entity.id
_entity.type
_entity.pdbx_description
1 polymer ?
#
loop_
_entity_poly.entity_id
_entity_poly.type
_entity_poly.pdbx_seq_one_letter_code
_entity_poly.pdbx_strand_id
1 'polypeptide(L)'
;MEGLQGGGGGGSEREKPNTSSTSAPVSAVATFWKDFDLEKERTILDEQGLRIAENQENSQKNRRKLAESTRDFKKTSNEEKLALFNSLLKGYQEEVDKLTKRAKFGENAFLNIYHKLYEAPDPYPVLNSVAEKDAKLFDQESENRKMKVELEEFRTESTHLKNQQATIRRLEERTRQLEQQVTTYFCV
;
A
#
# COMPACT_ATOMS: atom_id res chain seq x y z
N MET A 1 -1.47 -51.53 -40.87
CA MET A 1 -0.02 -51.21 -40.80
C MET A 1 0.07 -49.72 -40.95
N GLU A 2 -0.15 -48.99 -39.86
CA GLU A 2 0.90 -48.60 -38.88
C GLU A 2 1.78 -47.47 -39.42
N GLY A 3 1.82 -46.37 -38.67
CA GLY A 3 2.69 -45.24 -38.98
C GLY A 3 2.30 -43.95 -38.25
N LEU A 4 2.34 -43.97 -36.91
CA LEU A 4 2.25 -42.81 -36.01
C LEU A 4 3.43 -41.85 -36.16
N GLN A 5 3.16 -40.53 -36.12
CA GLN A 5 3.95 -39.43 -35.51
C GLN A 5 3.17 -38.12 -35.77
N GLY A 6 2.95 -37.16 -34.86
CA GLY A 6 3.50 -36.90 -33.54
C GLY A 6 3.85 -35.41 -33.42
N GLY A 7 3.13 -34.66 -32.58
CA GLY A 7 3.68 -33.53 -31.83
C GLY A 7 3.39 -32.08 -32.27
N GLY A 8 3.01 -31.25 -31.29
CA GLY A 8 3.10 -29.78 -31.29
C GLY A 8 1.76 -29.09 -31.59
N GLY A 9 0.96 -28.63 -30.63
CA GLY A 9 1.36 -27.75 -29.52
C GLY A 9 1.35 -26.29 -29.99
N GLY A 10 0.19 -25.76 -30.42
CA GLY A 10 -0.01 -24.36 -30.80
C GLY A 10 -1.03 -23.72 -29.88
N GLY A 11 -0.60 -23.31 -28.69
CA GLY A 11 -1.42 -22.53 -27.77
C GLY A 11 -1.80 -21.20 -28.41
N SER A 12 -3.09 -20.92 -28.42
CA SER A 12 -3.64 -19.60 -28.72
C SER A 12 -3.06 -18.60 -27.70
N GLU A 13 -2.12 -17.78 -28.15
CA GLU A 13 -1.56 -16.66 -27.40
C GLU A 13 -2.69 -15.68 -27.11
N ARG A 14 -3.31 -15.87 -25.95
CA ARG A 14 -4.22 -14.91 -25.35
C ARG A 14 -3.36 -13.71 -24.95
N GLU A 15 -3.41 -12.66 -25.78
CA GLU A 15 -2.85 -11.35 -25.47
C GLU A 15 -3.26 -10.95 -24.04
N LYS A 16 -2.29 -10.98 -23.13
CA LYS A 16 -2.46 -10.36 -21.81
C LYS A 16 -2.51 -8.86 -22.06
N PRO A 17 -3.47 -8.12 -21.46
CA PRO A 17 -3.40 -6.67 -21.49
C PRO A 17 -2.11 -6.29 -20.79
N ASN A 18 -1.20 -5.69 -21.56
CA ASN A 18 -0.03 -5.00 -21.04
C ASN A 18 -0.53 -3.97 -20.03
N THR A 19 -0.47 -4.30 -18.75
CA THR A 19 -0.55 -3.33 -17.67
C THR A 19 0.71 -2.49 -17.83
N SER A 20 0.59 -1.42 -18.62
CA SER A 20 1.58 -0.36 -18.74
C SER A 20 1.80 0.21 -17.34
N SER A 21 2.77 -0.34 -16.65
CA SER A 21 3.36 0.14 -15.41
C SER A 21 4.04 1.48 -15.69
N THR A 22 3.22 2.49 -15.95
CA THR A 22 3.62 3.88 -15.87
C THR A 22 3.75 4.15 -14.38
N SER A 23 4.95 3.95 -13.82
CA SER A 23 5.19 4.21 -12.39
C SER A 23 4.97 5.70 -12.14
N ALA A 24 3.80 6.06 -11.64
CA ALA A 24 3.50 7.43 -11.26
C ALA A 24 4.56 7.91 -10.24
N PRO A 25 4.97 9.18 -10.28
CA PRO A 25 5.92 9.72 -9.33
C PRO A 25 5.45 9.47 -7.89
N VAL A 26 6.38 9.18 -6.98
CA VAL A 26 6.09 8.93 -5.56
C VAL A 26 5.23 10.04 -4.95
N SER A 27 5.51 11.30 -5.31
CA SER A 27 4.74 12.46 -4.88
C SER A 27 3.30 12.43 -5.37
N ALA A 28 3.06 12.06 -6.63
CA ALA A 28 1.71 12.00 -7.20
C ALA A 28 0.88 10.88 -6.53
N VAL A 29 1.48 9.70 -6.32
CA VAL A 29 0.83 8.59 -5.61
C VAL A 29 0.53 8.99 -4.16
N ALA A 30 1.50 9.58 -3.45
CA ALA A 30 1.32 10.04 -2.08
C ALA A 30 0.23 11.11 -1.95
N THR A 31 0.20 12.09 -2.86
CA THR A 31 -0.85 13.12 -2.89
C THR A 31 -2.22 12.50 -3.15
N PHE A 32 -2.34 11.60 -4.13
CA PHE A 32 -3.61 10.93 -4.40
C PHE A 32 -4.13 10.19 -3.15
N TRP A 33 -3.31 9.34 -2.53
CA TRP A 33 -3.75 8.54 -1.39
C TRP A 33 -4.02 9.36 -0.13
N LYS A 34 -3.37 10.52 -0.01
CA LYS A 34 -3.70 11.52 1.02
C LYS A 34 -5.07 12.15 0.77
N ASP A 35 -5.32 12.62 -0.45
CA ASP A 35 -6.55 13.32 -0.80
C ASP A 35 -7.76 12.38 -0.92
N PHE A 36 -7.52 11.13 -1.32
CA PHE A 36 -8.50 10.04 -1.32
C PHE A 36 -9.03 9.77 0.10
N ASP A 37 -8.21 10.00 1.14
CA ASP A 37 -8.59 9.86 2.55
C ASP A 37 -9.31 8.53 2.82
N LEU A 38 -8.52 7.44 2.76
CA LEU A 38 -9.03 6.08 2.90
C LEU A 38 -9.88 5.88 4.17
N GLU A 39 -9.57 6.58 5.26
CA GLU A 39 -10.30 6.43 6.52
C GLU A 39 -11.71 7.06 6.43
N LYS A 40 -11.81 8.22 5.79
CA LYS A 40 -13.11 8.84 5.48
C LYS A 40 -13.93 7.96 4.54
N GLU A 41 -13.33 7.42 3.48
CA GLU A 41 -14.04 6.53 2.54
C GLU A 41 -14.50 5.23 3.22
N ARG A 42 -13.70 4.67 4.13
CA ARG A 42 -14.12 3.51 4.95
C ARG A 42 -15.32 3.84 5.83
N THR A 43 -15.31 5.00 6.49
CA THR A 43 -16.46 5.46 7.30
C THR A 43 -17.73 5.56 6.45
N ILE A 44 -17.63 6.14 5.23
CA ILE A 44 -18.76 6.24 4.30
C ILE A 44 -19.26 4.85 3.88
N LEU A 45 -18.34 3.92 3.58
CA LEU A 45 -18.69 2.54 3.22
C LEU A 45 -19.38 1.80 4.38
N ASP A 46 -18.92 2.00 5.62
CA ASP A 46 -19.54 1.41 6.80
C ASP A 46 -20.97 1.93 7.01
N GLU A 47 -21.19 3.25 6.89
CA GLU A 47 -22.53 3.85 6.94
C GLU A 47 -23.45 3.30 5.83
N GLN A 48 -22.91 3.13 4.62
CA GLN A 48 -23.64 2.53 3.50
C GLN A 48 -23.98 1.07 3.79
N GLY A 49 -23.05 0.29 4.33
CA GLY A 49 -23.24 -1.10 4.72
C GLY A 49 -24.34 -1.26 5.78
N LEU A 50 -24.33 -0.41 6.80
CA LEU A 50 -25.38 -0.37 7.83
C LEU A 50 -26.75 -0.06 7.24
N ARG A 51 -26.84 0.95 6.35
CA ARG A 51 -28.10 1.26 5.63
C ARG A 51 -28.58 0.11 4.74
N ILE A 52 -27.67 -0.62 4.10
CA ILE A 52 -28.03 -1.79 3.29
C ILE A 52 -28.63 -2.88 4.18
N ALA A 53 -28.01 -3.17 5.32
CA ALA A 53 -28.51 -4.15 6.28
C ALA A 53 -29.90 -3.77 6.81
N GLU A 54 -30.09 -2.52 7.22
CA GLU A 54 -31.39 -2.00 7.67
C GLU A 54 -32.46 -2.11 6.56
N ASN A 55 -32.12 -1.73 5.32
CA ASN A 55 -33.02 -1.83 4.17
C ASN A 55 -33.38 -3.29 3.83
N GLN A 56 -32.48 -4.24 4.09
CA GLN A 56 -32.73 -5.66 3.92
C GLN A 56 -33.70 -6.17 4.98
N GLU A 57 -33.50 -5.81 6.25
CA GLU A 57 -34.39 -6.16 7.36
C GLU A 57 -35.81 -5.59 7.14
N ASN A 58 -35.89 -4.30 6.80
CA ASN A 58 -37.16 -3.62 6.54
C ASN A 58 -37.94 -4.25 5.40
N SER A 59 -37.28 -4.65 4.31
CA SER A 59 -37.95 -5.32 3.20
C SER A 59 -38.43 -6.73 3.56
N GLN A 60 -37.69 -7.47 4.40
CA GLN A 60 -38.20 -8.75 4.91
C GLN A 60 -39.47 -8.54 5.75
N LYS A 61 -39.47 -7.54 6.64
CA LYS A 61 -40.64 -7.19 7.45
C LYS A 61 -41.83 -6.78 6.57
N ASN A 62 -41.62 -5.89 5.60
CA ASN A 62 -42.69 -5.43 4.71
C ASN A 62 -43.24 -6.55 3.84
N ARG A 63 -42.38 -7.42 3.29
CA ARG A 63 -42.80 -8.57 2.49
C ARG A 63 -43.66 -9.55 3.30
N ARG A 64 -43.29 -9.81 4.56
CA ARG A 64 -44.11 -10.63 5.48
C ARG A 64 -45.48 -10.00 5.72
N LYS A 65 -45.51 -8.70 6.05
CA LYS A 65 -46.77 -7.95 6.23
C LYS A 65 -47.66 -8.00 4.98
N LEU A 66 -47.11 -7.79 3.79
CA LEU A 66 -47.87 -7.87 2.55
C LEU A 66 -48.42 -9.28 2.29
N ALA A 67 -47.64 -10.33 2.57
CA ALA A 67 -48.09 -11.70 2.44
C ALA A 67 -49.26 -12.00 3.41
N GLU A 68 -49.17 -11.54 4.65
CA GLU A 68 -50.24 -11.64 5.65
C GLU A 68 -51.49 -10.87 5.21
N SER A 69 -51.37 -9.59 4.87
CA SER A 69 -52.50 -8.78 4.39
C SER A 69 -53.16 -9.36 3.13
N THR A 70 -52.38 -9.95 2.23
CA THR A 70 -52.90 -10.63 1.03
C THR A 70 -53.67 -11.90 1.40
N ARG A 71 -53.16 -12.67 2.36
CA ARG A 71 -53.84 -13.87 2.86
C ARG A 71 -55.14 -13.51 3.57
N ASP A 72 -55.14 -12.45 4.37
CA ASP A 72 -56.30 -12.01 5.13
C ASP A 72 -57.37 -11.45 4.19
N PHE A 73 -56.98 -10.62 3.21
CA PHE A 73 -57.85 -10.14 2.13
C PHE A 73 -58.54 -11.29 1.37
N LYS A 74 -57.83 -12.40 1.11
CA LYS A 74 -58.41 -13.58 0.47
C LYS A 74 -59.51 -14.25 1.30
N LYS A 75 -59.41 -14.18 2.64
CA LYS A 75 -60.36 -14.80 3.59
C LYS A 75 -61.57 -13.91 3.90
N THR A 76 -61.45 -12.60 3.67
CA THR A 76 -62.52 -11.61 3.88
C THR A 76 -63.73 -11.86 2.96
N SER A 77 -64.94 -11.46 3.41
CA SER A 77 -66.16 -11.54 2.59
C SER A 77 -66.10 -10.64 1.37
N ASN A 78 -66.96 -10.86 0.38
CA ASN A 78 -66.95 -10.04 -0.84
C ASN A 78 -67.40 -8.60 -0.60
N GLU A 79 -68.29 -8.33 0.38
CA GLU A 79 -68.67 -6.95 0.71
C GLU A 79 -67.49 -6.17 1.32
N GLU A 80 -66.69 -6.81 2.17
CA GLU A 80 -65.58 -6.17 2.89
C GLU A 80 -64.29 -6.06 2.05
N LYS A 81 -64.12 -6.91 1.01
CA LYS A 81 -62.97 -6.84 0.10
C LYS A 81 -62.84 -5.50 -0.60
N LEU A 82 -63.94 -4.90 -1.04
CA LEU A 82 -63.88 -3.58 -1.71
C LEU A 82 -63.29 -2.50 -0.79
N ALA A 83 -63.54 -2.58 0.51
CA ALA A 83 -62.99 -1.65 1.49
C ALA A 83 -61.48 -1.85 1.70
N LEU A 84 -61.00 -3.09 1.70
CA LEU A 84 -59.58 -3.42 1.93
C LEU A 84 -58.70 -3.33 0.68
N PHE A 85 -59.28 -3.42 -0.52
CA PHE A 85 -58.54 -3.50 -1.78
C PHE A 85 -57.61 -2.31 -2.00
N ASN A 86 -58.10 -1.09 -1.77
CA ASN A 86 -57.29 0.13 -1.96
C ASN A 86 -56.08 0.16 -1.01
N SER A 87 -56.26 -0.28 0.23
CA SER A 87 -55.18 -0.37 1.22
C SER A 87 -54.13 -1.40 0.80
N LEU A 88 -54.57 -2.58 0.34
CA LEU A 88 -53.68 -3.63 -0.13
C LEU A 88 -52.88 -3.19 -1.36
N LEU A 89 -53.55 -2.59 -2.35
CA LEU A 89 -52.91 -2.07 -3.56
C LEU A 89 -51.84 -1.02 -3.22
N LYS A 90 -52.18 -0.08 -2.32
CA LYS A 90 -51.24 0.93 -1.85
C LYS A 90 -50.02 0.31 -1.17
N GLY A 91 -50.21 -0.72 -0.34
CA GLY A 91 -49.11 -1.46 0.28
C GLY A 91 -48.16 -2.09 -0.76
N TYR A 92 -48.70 -2.68 -1.83
CA TYR A 92 -47.88 -3.22 -2.92
C TYR A 92 -47.11 -2.12 -3.67
N GLN A 93 -47.77 -1.00 -3.98
CA GLN A 93 -47.14 0.15 -4.63
C GLN A 93 -45.96 0.69 -3.79
N GLU A 94 -46.18 0.87 -2.49
CA GLU A 94 -45.13 1.35 -1.58
C GLU A 94 -43.92 0.40 -1.50
N GLU A 95 -44.13 -0.93 -1.52
CA GLU A 95 -43.01 -1.87 -1.50
C GLU A 95 -42.25 -1.89 -2.83
N VAL A 96 -42.92 -1.72 -3.98
CA VAL A 96 -42.26 -1.58 -5.29
C VAL A 96 -41.41 -0.31 -5.34
N ASP A 97 -41.93 0.81 -4.83
CA ASP A 97 -41.18 2.07 -4.73
C ASP A 97 -39.97 1.93 -3.82
N LYS A 98 -40.12 1.30 -2.64
CA LYS A 98 -39.02 1.02 -1.71
C LYS A 98 -37.97 0.11 -2.33
N LEU A 99 -38.38 -0.92 -3.06
CA LEU A 99 -37.48 -1.83 -3.76
C LEU A 99 -36.64 -1.08 -4.79
N THR A 100 -37.26 -0.19 -5.57
CA THR A 100 -36.59 0.66 -6.55
C THR A 100 -35.60 1.61 -5.89
N LYS A 101 -36.00 2.27 -4.79
CA LYS A 101 -35.12 3.18 -4.04
C LYS A 101 -33.89 2.45 -3.47
N ARG A 102 -34.07 1.25 -2.91
CA ARG A 102 -32.97 0.44 -2.39
C ARG A 102 -32.02 -0.03 -3.48
N ALA A 103 -32.54 -0.49 -4.62
CA ALA A 103 -31.71 -0.92 -5.75
C ALA A 103 -30.79 0.24 -6.20
N LYS A 104 -31.37 1.42 -6.44
CA LYS A 104 -30.62 2.62 -6.78
C LYS A 104 -29.59 2.99 -5.71
N PHE A 105 -29.94 2.88 -4.43
CA PHE A 105 -28.99 3.17 -3.35
C PHE A 105 -27.77 2.25 -3.41
N GLY A 106 -27.99 0.94 -3.55
CA GLY A 106 -26.89 -0.04 -3.64
C GLY A 106 -26.02 0.16 -4.87
N GLU A 107 -26.62 0.41 -6.03
CA GLU A 107 -25.90 0.69 -7.28
C GLU A 107 -25.02 1.95 -7.16
N ASN A 108 -25.57 3.05 -6.61
CA ASN A 108 -24.82 4.28 -6.42
C ASN A 108 -23.68 4.13 -5.41
N ALA A 109 -23.92 3.41 -4.31
CA ALA A 109 -22.88 3.13 -3.31
C ALA A 109 -21.71 2.36 -3.94
N PHE A 110 -22.00 1.30 -4.71
CA PHE A 110 -21.00 0.52 -5.41
C PHE A 110 -20.24 1.33 -6.46
N LEU A 111 -20.95 2.05 -7.33
CA LEU A 111 -20.32 2.83 -8.41
C LEU A 111 -19.45 3.97 -7.87
N ASN A 112 -19.84 4.60 -6.76
CA ASN A 112 -19.07 5.65 -6.13
C ASN A 112 -17.68 5.15 -5.71
N ILE A 113 -17.59 4.02 -5.00
CA ILE A 113 -16.28 3.48 -4.60
C ILE A 113 -15.52 2.89 -5.78
N TYR A 114 -16.20 2.21 -6.70
CA TYR A 114 -15.59 1.64 -7.90
C TYR A 114 -14.88 2.71 -8.73
N HIS A 115 -15.54 3.84 -8.98
CA HIS A 115 -14.96 4.91 -9.78
C HIS A 115 -13.72 5.52 -9.12
N LYS A 116 -13.79 5.81 -7.80
CA LYS A 116 -12.64 6.37 -7.08
C LYS A 116 -11.45 5.41 -7.03
N LEU A 117 -11.69 4.11 -6.85
CA LEU A 117 -10.64 3.09 -6.87
C LEU A 117 -10.08 2.84 -8.27
N TYR A 118 -10.90 2.98 -9.31
CA TYR A 118 -10.46 2.85 -10.70
C TYR A 118 -9.49 3.97 -11.09
N GLU A 119 -9.69 5.18 -10.57
CA GLU A 119 -8.79 6.31 -10.76
C GLU A 119 -7.54 6.27 -9.88
N ALA A 120 -7.53 5.40 -8.86
CA ALA A 120 -6.43 5.31 -7.91
C ALA A 120 -5.16 4.75 -8.56
N PRO A 121 -4.02 5.45 -8.46
CA PRO A 121 -2.73 4.88 -8.87
C PRO A 121 -2.35 3.75 -7.92
N ASP A 122 -1.87 2.64 -8.48
CA ASP A 122 -1.39 1.50 -7.71
C ASP A 122 -0.23 1.92 -6.77
N PRO A 123 -0.39 1.79 -5.44
CA PRO A 123 0.66 2.16 -4.50
C PRO A 123 1.80 1.15 -4.45
N TYR A 124 1.60 -0.10 -4.86
CA TYR A 124 2.57 -1.18 -4.66
C TYR A 124 3.93 -0.93 -5.32
N PRO A 125 4.04 -0.51 -6.60
CA PRO A 125 5.33 -0.26 -7.23
C PRO A 125 6.16 0.82 -6.52
N VAL A 126 5.49 1.86 -6.01
CA VAL A 126 6.14 2.95 -5.26
C VAL A 126 6.61 2.44 -3.90
N LEU A 127 5.76 1.73 -3.15
CA LEU A 127 6.13 1.17 -1.85
C LEU A 127 7.28 0.17 -1.95
N ASN A 128 7.28 -0.69 -2.97
CA ASN A 128 8.38 -1.62 -3.21
C ASN A 128 9.68 -0.87 -3.54
N SER A 129 9.63 0.15 -4.40
CA SER A 129 10.81 0.98 -4.71
C SER A 129 11.37 1.72 -3.49
N VAL A 130 10.49 2.20 -2.60
CA VAL A 130 10.91 2.86 -1.34
C VAL A 130 11.57 1.83 -0.42
N ALA A 131 10.98 0.66 -0.22
CA ALA A 131 11.55 -0.39 0.62
C ALA A 131 12.95 -0.84 0.13
N GLU A 132 13.15 -1.00 -1.18
CA GLU A 132 14.45 -1.31 -1.76
C GLU A 132 15.48 -0.18 -1.55
N LYS A 133 15.06 1.07 -1.64
CA LYS A 133 15.94 2.23 -1.40
C LYS A 133 16.31 2.37 0.07
N ASP A 134 15.37 2.11 0.99
CA ASP A 134 15.63 2.14 2.43
C ASP A 134 16.64 1.07 2.84
N ALA A 135 16.54 -0.13 2.28
CA ALA A 135 17.53 -1.19 2.48
C ALA A 135 18.93 -0.78 2.00
N LYS A 136 19.03 -0.22 0.78
CA LYS A 136 20.30 0.28 0.24
C LYS A 136 20.87 1.43 1.06
N LEU A 137 20.02 2.33 1.54
CA LEU A 137 20.41 3.45 2.38
C LEU A 137 20.98 2.96 3.70
N PHE A 138 20.36 1.96 4.32
CA PHE A 138 20.90 1.33 5.53
C PHE A 138 22.29 0.73 5.32
N ASP A 139 22.49 0.00 4.22
CA ASP A 139 23.79 -0.58 3.87
C ASP A 139 24.84 0.52 3.64
N GLN A 140 24.50 1.55 2.86
CA GLN A 140 25.38 2.70 2.61
C GLN A 140 25.74 3.46 3.88
N GLU A 141 24.79 3.66 4.81
CA GLU A 141 25.07 4.28 6.09
C GLU A 141 26.01 3.44 6.95
N SER A 142 25.89 2.11 6.91
CA SER A 142 26.77 1.18 7.60
C SER A 142 28.20 1.26 7.06
N GLU A 143 28.36 1.24 5.74
CA GLU A 143 29.66 1.43 5.09
C GLU A 143 30.24 2.81 5.39
N ASN A 144 29.43 3.86 5.35
CA ASN A 144 29.86 5.22 5.69
C ASN A 144 30.37 5.33 7.12
N ARG A 145 29.71 4.64 8.08
CA ARG A 145 30.19 4.55 9.46
C ARG A 145 31.53 3.83 9.56
N LYS A 146 31.69 2.69 8.88
CA LYS A 146 32.97 1.95 8.85
C LYS A 146 34.12 2.80 8.29
N MET A 147 33.90 3.42 7.13
CA MET A 147 34.89 4.30 6.51
C MET A 147 35.28 5.48 7.41
N LYS A 148 34.32 6.05 8.16
CA LYS A 148 34.62 7.13 9.12
C LYS A 148 35.51 6.65 10.26
N VAL A 149 35.31 5.43 10.76
CA VAL A 149 36.16 4.84 11.81
C VAL A 149 37.57 4.60 11.28
N GLU A 150 37.70 3.92 10.14
CA GLU A 150 39.00 3.64 9.50
C GLU A 150 39.77 4.93 9.20
N LEU A 151 39.07 5.98 8.73
CA LEU A 151 39.69 7.27 8.44
C LEU A 151 40.22 7.95 9.71
N GLU A 152 39.54 7.80 10.84
CA GLU A 152 40.00 8.32 12.12
C GLU A 152 41.19 7.52 12.65
N GLU A 153 41.17 6.19 12.53
CA GLU A 153 42.32 5.32 12.85
C GLU A 153 43.56 5.73 12.05
N PHE A 154 43.45 5.88 10.73
CA PHE A 154 44.57 6.34 9.89
C PHE A 154 45.06 7.74 10.26
N ARG A 155 44.16 8.65 10.67
CA ARG A 155 44.56 9.97 11.18
C ARG A 155 45.38 9.84 12.45
N THR A 156 44.93 9.03 13.41
CA THR A 156 45.66 8.81 14.66
C THR A 156 47.04 8.20 14.40
N GLU A 157 47.14 7.19 13.54
CA GLU A 157 48.41 6.56 13.16
C GLU A 157 49.33 7.56 12.45
N SER A 158 48.82 8.37 11.53
CA SER A 158 49.60 9.41 10.86
C SER A 158 50.17 10.42 11.85
N THR A 159 49.39 10.84 12.85
CA THR A 159 49.90 11.72 13.92
C THR A 159 50.97 11.03 14.77
N HIS A 160 50.78 9.75 15.08
CA HIS A 160 51.74 8.97 15.84
C HIS A 160 53.08 8.82 15.10
N LEU A 161 53.05 8.46 13.81
CA LEU A 161 54.23 8.34 12.97
C LEU A 161 54.97 9.67 12.83
N LYS A 162 54.26 10.80 12.69
CA LYS A 162 54.90 12.13 12.69
C LYS A 162 55.64 12.41 14.01
N ASN A 163 55.06 12.04 15.14
CA ASN A 163 55.70 12.20 16.45
C ASN A 163 56.93 11.28 16.62
N GLN A 164 56.84 10.04 16.14
CA GLN A 164 57.98 9.12 16.11
C GLN A 164 59.10 9.66 15.22
N GLN A 165 58.78 10.16 14.02
CA GLN A 165 59.77 10.73 13.10
C GLN A 165 60.47 11.96 13.70
N ALA A 166 59.74 12.82 14.40
CA ALA A 166 60.33 13.94 15.13
C ALA A 166 61.27 13.47 16.26
N THR A 167 60.94 12.36 16.93
CA THR A 167 61.76 11.77 17.98
C THR A 167 63.05 11.16 17.41
N ILE A 168 62.94 10.39 16.32
CA ILE A 168 64.09 9.79 15.62
C ILE A 168 65.08 10.88 15.19
N ARG A 169 64.61 11.95 14.54
CA ARG A 169 65.47 13.06 14.13
C ARG A 169 66.23 13.69 15.30
N ARG A 170 65.59 13.84 16.47
CA ARG A 170 66.26 14.37 17.68
C ARG A 170 67.32 13.40 18.20
N LEU A 171 67.04 12.09 18.17
CA LEU A 171 67.99 11.07 18.61
C LEU A 171 69.19 10.97 17.66
N GLU A 172 68.96 10.97 16.35
CA GLU A 172 70.01 10.98 15.33
C GLU A 172 70.94 12.19 15.49
N GLU A 173 70.37 13.38 15.71
CA GLU A 173 71.15 14.61 15.96
C GLU A 173 72.00 14.50 17.23
N ARG A 174 71.44 13.94 18.31
CA ARG A 174 72.19 13.71 19.56
C ARG A 174 73.31 12.69 19.39
N THR A 175 73.07 11.59 18.68
CA THR A 175 74.10 10.59 18.38
C THR A 175 75.24 11.22 17.58
N ARG A 176 74.91 12.01 16.55
CA ARG A 176 75.91 12.73 15.74
C ARG A 176 76.75 13.69 16.60
N GLN A 177 76.14 14.41 17.52
CA GLN A 177 76.85 15.29 18.46
C GLN A 177 77.79 14.51 19.38
N LEU A 178 77.35 13.36 19.91
CA LEU A 178 78.18 12.50 20.75
C LEU A 178 79.35 11.89 19.97
N GLU A 179 79.12 11.42 18.74
CA GLU A 179 80.18 10.91 17.86
C GLU A 179 81.24 11.98 17.60
N GLN A 180 80.84 13.21 17.28
CA GLN A 180 81.77 14.33 17.10
C GLN A 180 82.58 14.63 18.36
N GLN A 181 81.96 14.58 19.54
CA GLN A 181 82.69 14.74 20.81
C GLN A 181 83.73 13.65 20.98
N VAL A 182 83.38 12.37 20.79
CA VAL A 182 84.31 11.24 20.90
C VAL A 182 85.47 11.40 19.91
N THR A 183 85.20 11.75 18.64
CA THR A 183 86.27 12.01 17.66
C THR A 183 87.18 13.16 18.11
N THR A 184 86.61 14.22 18.68
CA THR A 184 87.40 15.35 19.21
C THR A 184 88.28 14.92 20.38
N TYR A 185 87.76 14.10 21.29
CA TYR A 185 88.52 13.59 22.44
C TYR A 185 89.64 12.60 22.05
N PHE A 186 89.49 11.85 20.96
CA PHE A 186 90.51 10.91 20.48
C PHE A 186 91.55 11.53 19.53
N CYS A 187 91.32 12.75 19.03
CA CYS A 187 92.27 13.48 18.17
C CYS A 187 93.19 14.45 18.92
N VAL A 188 93.12 14.49 20.26
CA VAL A 188 94.03 15.22 21.16
C VAL A 188 94.92 14.21 21.88
#